data_AF-A0A939A8B9-F1
#
_entry.id   AF-A0A939A8B9-F1
#
_cell.length_a   1.000
_cell.length_b   1.000
_cell.length_c   1.000
_cell.angle_alpha   90.00
_cell.angle_beta   90.00
_cell.angle_gamma   90.00
#
_symmetry.space_group_name_H-M   'P 1'
#
loop_
_entity.id
_entity.type
_entity.pdbx_description
1 polymer ?
#
loop_
_entity_poly.entity_id
_entity_poly.type
_entity_poly.pdbx_seq_one_letter_code
_entity_poly.pdbx_strand_id
1 'polypeptide(L)'
;MVAQYSEGFPCLKQDEKDQRLWVDTSSGFDEDVERFYQAVEKEDIEFFRISEKYARGLRLLKDLSKEDVRKKIKYIKAQVTGPITFGLSLSDQEKRPIFYDPTLREILIHHLSFKARWLEKRLHDLFPGIPTIIFFDEPALSAFGSAFSGLNQEDVTLSLNQCYSAVKGLKGTHCCGNTDWSLLLSTELDILSFDAYGYLENLSLYPKELKNFLERGGILAWGIVPTSEEVLKEDVQSLVNRFQKGVEALSKEGIDPALLKRAILTPSCGTASLSIPLAERVCYLTAEVSKRLRGS
;
A
#
# COMPACT_ATOMS: atom_id res chain seq x y z
N MET A 1 6.08 9.37 -0.97
CA MET A 1 6.24 7.94 -0.60
C MET A 1 7.56 7.36 -1.08
N VAL A 2 7.91 7.47 -2.37
CA VAL A 2 9.12 6.88 -2.99
C VAL A 2 10.39 7.26 -2.23
N ALA A 3 10.59 8.56 -1.98
CA ALA A 3 11.76 9.06 -1.25
C ALA A 3 11.93 8.39 0.12
N GLN A 4 10.86 8.11 0.87
CA GLN A 4 10.94 7.50 2.20
C GLN A 4 11.50 6.07 2.16
N TYR A 5 11.26 5.33 1.07
CA TYR A 5 11.69 3.94 0.96
C TYR A 5 12.93 3.78 0.09
N SER A 6 13.51 4.86 -0.46
CA SER A 6 14.68 4.78 -1.33
C SER A 6 16.01 4.68 -0.58
N GLU A 7 16.04 4.86 0.74
CA GLU A 7 17.27 4.77 1.54
C GLU A 7 17.97 3.42 1.35
N GLY A 8 19.24 3.44 0.92
CA GLY A 8 20.04 2.25 0.70
C GLY A 8 19.79 1.55 -0.65
N PHE A 9 18.97 2.14 -1.54
CA PHE A 9 18.84 1.64 -2.90
C PHE A 9 20.16 1.85 -3.68
N PRO A 10 20.69 0.83 -4.39
CA PRO A 10 21.96 0.92 -5.11
C PRO A 10 22.04 2.11 -6.07
N CYS A 11 23.17 2.83 -6.04
CA CYS A 11 23.44 3.96 -6.93
C CYS A 11 22.38 5.07 -6.97
N LEU A 12 21.56 5.19 -5.91
CA LEU A 12 20.59 6.26 -5.81
C LEU A 12 21.29 7.62 -5.68
N LYS A 13 20.92 8.56 -6.54
CA LYS A 13 21.33 9.96 -6.48
C LYS A 13 20.12 10.83 -6.15
N GLN A 14 20.41 11.93 -5.46
CA GLN A 14 19.42 12.95 -5.12
C GLN A 14 19.95 14.32 -5.50
N ASP A 15 19.14 15.09 -6.22
CA ASP A 15 19.34 16.52 -6.39
C ASP A 15 18.40 17.25 -5.43
N GLU A 16 18.98 17.93 -4.44
CA GLU A 16 18.21 18.68 -3.44
C GLU A 16 17.54 19.92 -4.02
N LYS A 17 18.07 20.51 -5.11
CA LYS A 17 17.51 21.71 -5.74
C LYS A 17 16.28 21.36 -6.57
N ASP A 18 16.37 20.29 -7.36
CA ASP A 18 15.30 19.87 -8.27
C ASP A 18 14.36 18.82 -7.65
N GLN A 19 14.59 18.43 -6.39
CA GLN A 19 13.90 17.35 -5.68
C GLN A 19 13.86 16.04 -6.49
N ARG A 20 14.86 15.82 -7.35
CA ARG A 20 14.93 14.68 -8.25
C ARG A 20 15.65 13.50 -7.58
N LEU A 21 15.06 12.32 -7.69
CA LEU A 21 15.68 11.05 -7.34
C LEU A 21 15.87 10.22 -8.62
N TRP A 22 17.05 9.68 -8.83
CA TRP A 22 17.35 8.81 -9.97
C TRP A 22 18.41 7.77 -9.60
N VAL A 23 18.54 6.74 -10.43
CA VAL A 23 19.55 5.70 -10.30
C VAL A 23 20.61 5.98 -11.36
N ASP A 24 21.86 6.12 -10.95
CA ASP A 24 22.98 6.34 -11.87
C ASP A 24 23.77 5.05 -12.05
N THR A 25 23.51 4.33 -13.14
CA THR A 25 24.19 3.06 -13.41
C THR A 25 25.51 3.24 -14.16
N SER A 26 25.94 4.48 -14.43
CA SER A 26 27.12 4.75 -15.25
C SER A 26 28.45 4.58 -14.53
N SER A 27 28.45 4.57 -13.19
CA SER A 27 29.67 4.49 -12.38
C SER A 27 29.40 3.85 -11.03
N GLY A 28 30.22 2.86 -10.64
CA GLY A 28 30.13 2.18 -9.34
C GLY A 28 28.96 1.20 -9.18
N PHE A 29 28.20 0.94 -10.26
CA PHE A 29 27.01 0.09 -10.20
C PHE A 29 27.34 -1.34 -9.77
N ASP A 30 28.37 -1.95 -10.35
CA ASP A 30 28.73 -3.34 -10.03
C ASP A 30 29.10 -3.52 -8.55
N GLU A 31 29.86 -2.60 -7.97
CA GLU A 31 30.27 -2.66 -6.55
C GLU A 31 29.09 -2.46 -5.59
N ASP A 32 28.22 -1.48 -5.87
CA ASP A 32 27.02 -1.21 -5.07
C ASP A 32 26.03 -2.40 -5.13
N VAL A 33 25.85 -2.99 -6.32
CA VAL A 33 24.99 -4.15 -6.54
C VAL A 33 25.58 -5.39 -5.88
N GLU A 34 26.89 -5.62 -5.96
CA GLU A 34 27.55 -6.73 -5.26
C GLU A 34 27.31 -6.63 -3.75
N ARG A 35 27.54 -5.45 -3.16
CA ARG A 35 27.29 -5.23 -1.72
C ARG A 35 25.83 -5.45 -1.35
N PHE A 36 24.90 -5.01 -2.20
CA PHE A 36 23.47 -5.20 -2.02
C PHE A 36 23.11 -6.70 -2.00
N TYR A 37 23.54 -7.46 -3.00
CA TYR A 37 23.23 -8.89 -3.09
C TYR A 37 23.93 -9.72 -2.01
N GLN A 38 25.14 -9.34 -1.58
CA GLN A 38 25.76 -9.94 -0.39
C GLN A 38 24.89 -9.76 0.87
N ALA A 39 24.20 -8.63 1.03
CA ALA A 39 23.27 -8.42 2.14
C ALA A 39 21.99 -9.25 1.98
N VAL A 40 21.47 -9.39 0.75
CA VAL A 40 20.34 -10.27 0.42
C VAL A 40 20.68 -11.73 0.77
N GLU A 41 21.81 -12.25 0.29
CA GLU A 41 22.25 -13.63 0.52
C GLU A 41 22.48 -13.94 2.01
N LYS A 42 23.00 -12.96 2.77
CA LYS A 42 23.22 -13.08 4.21
C LYS A 42 21.95 -12.86 5.04
N GLU A 43 20.83 -12.55 4.40
CA GLU A 43 19.57 -12.21 5.08
C GLU A 43 19.74 -11.04 6.08
N ASP A 44 20.63 -10.08 5.75
CA ASP A 44 20.93 -8.93 6.60
C ASP A 44 19.84 -7.86 6.49
N ILE A 45 18.75 -8.07 7.25
CA ILE A 45 17.60 -7.17 7.29
C ILE A 45 17.99 -5.75 7.73
N GLU A 46 19.03 -5.58 8.57
CA GLU A 46 19.43 -4.25 9.07
C GLU A 46 20.14 -3.40 8.02
N PHE A 47 20.75 -4.01 7.00
CA PHE A 47 21.26 -3.29 5.83
C PHE A 47 20.16 -2.45 5.17
N PHE A 48 18.92 -2.96 5.17
CA PHE A 48 17.75 -2.34 4.55
C PHE A 48 16.93 -1.46 5.49
N ARG A 49 17.45 -1.12 6.68
CA ARG A 49 16.74 -0.29 7.65
C ARG A 49 16.22 1.02 7.08
N ILE A 50 15.15 1.54 7.67
CA ILE A 50 14.63 2.88 7.38
C ILE A 50 14.97 3.77 8.56
N SER A 51 15.83 4.75 8.34
CA SER A 51 16.23 5.70 9.37
C SER A 51 15.15 6.75 9.61
N GLU A 52 15.24 7.42 10.75
CA GLU A 52 14.32 8.51 11.11
C GLU A 52 14.46 9.72 10.18
N LYS A 53 15.57 9.85 9.45
CA LYS A 53 15.75 10.87 8.39
C LYS A 53 14.72 10.64 7.27
N TYR A 54 14.51 9.37 6.91
CA TYR A 54 13.58 8.96 5.86
C TYR A 54 12.15 8.78 6.37
N ALA A 55 11.97 8.31 7.60
CA ALA A 55 10.66 8.07 8.21
C ALA A 55 10.58 8.64 9.64
N ARG A 56 10.36 9.95 9.75
CA ARG A 56 10.27 10.67 11.04
C ARG A 56 9.22 10.07 12.00
N GLY A 57 8.13 9.52 11.46
CA GLY A 57 7.06 8.90 12.23
C GLY A 57 7.49 7.68 13.04
N LEU A 58 8.61 7.03 12.71
CA LEU A 58 9.13 5.88 13.45
C LEU A 58 9.46 6.20 14.93
N ARG A 59 9.73 7.48 15.25
CA ARG A 59 9.93 7.94 16.63
C ARG A 59 8.72 7.68 17.52
N LEU A 60 7.51 7.77 16.95
CA LEU A 60 6.26 7.62 17.68
C LEU A 60 5.99 6.18 18.09
N LEU A 61 6.59 5.18 17.42
CA LEU A 61 6.34 3.77 17.73
C LEU A 61 6.72 3.40 19.16
N LYS A 62 7.76 4.03 19.72
CA LYS A 62 8.18 3.83 21.12
C LYS A 62 7.13 4.34 22.12
N ASP A 63 6.46 5.43 21.81
CA ASP A 63 5.39 5.96 22.67
C ASP A 63 4.14 5.08 22.61
N LEU A 64 3.85 4.52 21.44
CA LEU A 64 2.72 3.62 21.24
C LEU A 64 2.94 2.22 21.84
N SER A 65 4.19 1.80 22.05
CA SER A 65 4.52 0.49 22.65
C SER A 65 4.35 0.43 24.17
N LYS A 66 3.96 1.53 24.82
CA LYS A 66 3.60 1.55 26.25
C LYS A 66 2.43 0.59 26.51
N GLU A 67 2.51 -0.16 27.62
CA GLU A 67 1.65 -1.32 27.87
C GLU A 67 0.14 -1.00 27.82
N ASP A 68 -0.28 0.11 28.39
CA ASP A 68 -1.69 0.54 28.43
C ASP A 68 -2.28 0.84 27.05
N VAL A 69 -1.44 1.32 26.12
CA VAL A 69 -1.82 1.56 24.73
C VAL A 69 -1.83 0.23 23.97
N ARG A 70 -0.75 -0.55 24.11
CA ARG A 70 -0.55 -1.82 23.43
C ARG A 70 -1.70 -2.82 23.65
N LYS A 71 -2.24 -2.92 24.88
CA LYS A 71 -3.36 -3.83 25.20
C LYS A 71 -4.64 -3.56 24.39
N LYS A 72 -4.79 -2.36 23.84
CA LYS A 72 -5.96 -1.95 23.03
C LYS A 72 -5.76 -2.20 21.53
N ILE A 73 -4.53 -2.47 21.10
CA ILE A 73 -4.19 -2.67 19.70
C ILE A 73 -4.47 -4.12 19.32
N LYS A 74 -5.23 -4.33 18.23
CA LYS A 74 -5.53 -5.66 17.68
C LYS A 74 -4.66 -6.01 16.47
N TYR A 75 -4.31 -5.00 15.68
CA TYR A 75 -3.46 -5.10 14.49
C TYR A 75 -2.60 -3.85 14.39
N ILE A 76 -1.44 -3.97 13.78
CA ILE A 76 -0.61 -2.82 13.41
C ILE A 76 -0.37 -2.84 11.92
N LYS A 77 -0.79 -1.75 11.27
CA LYS A 77 -0.54 -1.53 9.86
C LYS A 77 0.76 -0.74 9.70
N ALA A 78 1.64 -1.21 8.83
CA ALA A 78 2.65 -0.40 8.16
C ALA A 78 2.46 -0.46 6.66
N GLN A 79 3.24 0.33 5.93
CA GLN A 79 3.22 0.35 4.49
C GLN A 79 4.63 0.52 3.95
N VAL A 80 4.80 0.16 2.68
CA VAL A 80 5.93 0.48 1.83
C VAL A 80 5.38 0.96 0.49
N THR A 81 6.19 1.69 -0.29
CA THR A 81 5.80 1.94 -1.69
C THR A 81 5.84 0.63 -2.46
N GLY A 82 4.83 0.38 -3.29
CA GLY A 82 4.81 -0.82 -4.13
C GLY A 82 5.82 -0.77 -5.27
N PRO A 83 6.22 -1.94 -5.80
CA PRO A 83 7.27 -2.06 -6.82
C PRO A 83 6.97 -1.29 -8.11
N ILE A 84 5.70 -1.17 -8.52
CA ILE A 84 5.35 -0.51 -9.78
C ILE A 84 5.47 1.01 -9.59
N THR A 85 4.88 1.56 -8.54
CA THR A 85 4.98 2.98 -8.21
C THR A 85 6.43 3.39 -7.96
N PHE A 86 7.19 2.59 -7.23
CA PHE A 86 8.60 2.86 -6.97
C PHE A 86 9.41 2.86 -8.27
N GLY A 87 9.27 1.79 -9.08
CA GLY A 87 10.02 1.62 -10.31
C GLY A 87 9.62 2.58 -11.44
N LEU A 88 8.38 3.07 -11.44
CA LEU A 88 7.92 4.08 -12.40
C LEU A 88 8.29 5.51 -11.99
N SER A 89 8.49 5.75 -10.69
CA SER A 89 8.84 7.07 -10.17
C SER A 89 10.34 7.35 -10.21
N LEU A 90 11.17 6.31 -10.13
CA LEU A 90 12.61 6.43 -10.31
C LEU A 90 12.98 6.21 -11.77
N SER A 91 13.96 6.99 -12.24
CA SER A 91 14.51 6.86 -13.59
C SER A 91 16.00 6.54 -13.55
N ASP A 92 16.51 5.98 -14.63
CA ASP A 92 17.95 5.93 -14.91
C ASP A 92 18.48 7.31 -15.36
N GLN A 93 19.78 7.39 -15.63
CA GLN A 93 20.43 8.58 -16.19
C GLN A 93 19.83 9.04 -17.53
N GLU A 94 19.21 8.15 -18.30
CA GLU A 94 18.55 8.42 -19.58
C GLU A 94 17.07 8.84 -19.42
N LYS A 95 16.60 9.01 -18.18
CA LYS A 95 15.21 9.34 -17.82
C LYS A 95 14.20 8.22 -18.13
N ARG A 96 14.66 6.99 -18.30
CA ARG A 96 13.76 5.82 -18.47
C ARG A 96 13.40 5.29 -17.09
N PRO A 97 12.11 5.01 -16.81
CA PRO A 97 11.73 4.43 -15.53
C PRO A 97 12.40 3.09 -15.28
N ILE A 98 12.93 2.89 -14.07
CA ILE A 98 13.75 1.71 -13.75
C ILE A 98 12.96 0.40 -13.78
N PHE A 99 11.63 0.45 -13.70
CA PHE A 99 10.77 -0.75 -13.80
C PHE A 99 10.91 -1.48 -15.14
N TYR A 100 11.30 -0.77 -16.20
CA TYR A 100 11.46 -1.36 -17.54
C TYR A 100 12.79 -2.08 -17.74
N ASP A 101 13.78 -1.84 -16.88
CA ASP A 101 15.04 -2.58 -16.90
C ASP A 101 14.91 -3.84 -16.02
N PRO A 102 15.06 -5.06 -16.57
CA PRO A 102 14.89 -6.29 -15.79
C PRO A 102 15.82 -6.41 -14.58
N THR A 103 17.06 -5.90 -14.68
CA THR A 103 18.06 -5.95 -13.61
C THR A 103 17.67 -5.01 -12.48
N LEU A 104 17.34 -3.76 -12.81
CA LEU A 104 16.87 -2.78 -11.81
C LEU A 104 15.53 -3.18 -11.20
N ARG A 105 14.67 -3.86 -11.96
CA ARG A 105 13.42 -4.44 -11.46
C ARG A 105 13.67 -5.56 -10.46
N GLU A 106 14.65 -6.42 -10.67
CA GLU A 106 15.01 -7.42 -9.67
C GLU A 106 15.53 -6.77 -8.38
N ILE A 107 16.44 -5.80 -8.51
CA ILE A 107 17.00 -5.04 -7.38
C ILE A 107 15.89 -4.33 -6.59
N LEU A 108 14.94 -3.67 -7.27
CA LEU A 108 13.85 -2.97 -6.57
C LEU A 108 12.91 -3.92 -5.84
N ILE A 109 12.65 -5.11 -6.37
CA ILE A 109 11.82 -6.10 -5.72
C ILE A 109 12.50 -6.59 -4.44
N HIS A 110 13.79 -6.92 -4.50
CA HIS A 110 14.56 -7.27 -3.30
C HIS A 110 14.58 -6.14 -2.28
N HIS A 111 14.84 -4.91 -2.73
CA HIS A 111 14.93 -3.74 -1.87
C HIS A 111 13.63 -3.52 -1.09
N LEU A 112 12.49 -3.50 -1.78
CA LEU A 112 11.19 -3.27 -1.15
C LEU A 112 10.75 -4.46 -0.28
N SER A 113 11.09 -5.68 -0.69
CA SER A 113 10.86 -6.89 0.11
C SER A 113 11.60 -6.83 1.44
N PHE A 114 12.88 -6.46 1.45
CA PHE A 114 13.65 -6.32 2.68
C PHE A 114 13.22 -5.10 3.51
N LYS A 115 12.78 -4.00 2.89
CA LYS A 115 12.16 -2.87 3.60
C LYS A 115 10.89 -3.30 4.34
N ALA A 116 10.04 -4.08 3.69
CA ALA A 116 8.83 -4.64 4.29
C ALA A 116 9.17 -5.57 5.47
N ARG A 117 10.15 -6.46 5.29
CA ARG A 117 10.64 -7.36 6.35
C ARG A 117 11.25 -6.62 7.53
N TRP A 118 12.03 -5.56 7.28
CA TRP A 118 12.59 -4.73 8.34
C TRP A 118 11.49 -4.04 9.16
N LEU A 119 10.50 -3.46 8.48
CA LEU A 119 9.35 -2.85 9.16
C LEU A 119 8.57 -3.88 9.98
N GLU A 120 8.26 -5.03 9.40
CA GLU A 120 7.55 -6.10 10.09
C GLU A 120 8.32 -6.60 11.32
N LYS A 121 9.62 -6.83 11.19
CA LYS A 121 10.49 -7.19 12.32
C LYS A 121 10.45 -6.11 13.40
N ARG A 122 10.59 -4.84 13.02
CA ARG A 122 10.58 -3.71 13.96
C ARG A 122 9.26 -3.60 14.72
N LEU A 123 8.15 -3.83 14.04
CA LEU A 123 6.82 -3.87 14.64
C LEU A 123 6.67 -5.06 15.60
N HIS A 124 7.10 -6.25 15.21
CA HIS A 124 7.07 -7.42 16.09
C HIS A 124 7.91 -7.23 17.35
N ASP A 125 9.10 -6.63 17.24
CA ASP A 125 9.97 -6.36 18.40
C ASP A 125 9.32 -5.36 19.39
N LEU A 126 8.60 -4.35 18.88
CA LEU A 126 7.94 -3.33 19.71
C LEU A 126 6.56 -3.76 20.22
N PHE A 127 5.87 -4.62 19.47
CA PHE A 127 4.50 -5.06 19.73
C PHE A 127 4.36 -6.58 19.67
N PRO A 128 5.07 -7.34 20.53
CA PRO A 128 5.07 -8.80 20.44
C PRO A 128 3.66 -9.41 20.51
N GLY A 129 3.38 -10.38 19.65
CA GLY A 129 2.08 -11.07 19.59
C GLY A 129 0.93 -10.25 18.98
N ILE A 130 1.17 -9.02 18.52
CA ILE A 130 0.18 -8.26 17.74
C ILE A 130 0.41 -8.55 16.26
N PRO A 131 -0.61 -9.06 15.53
CA PRO A 131 -0.49 -9.29 14.10
C PRO A 131 -0.19 -8.02 13.30
N THR A 132 0.68 -8.14 12.31
CA THR A 132 1.07 -7.09 11.38
C THR A 132 0.23 -7.13 10.11
N ILE A 133 0.03 -5.95 9.54
CA ILE A 133 -0.51 -5.76 8.19
C ILE A 133 0.48 -4.88 7.44
N ILE A 134 1.05 -5.35 6.33
CA ILE A 134 1.98 -4.57 5.51
C ILE A 134 1.34 -4.26 4.18
N PHE A 135 1.19 -2.98 3.87
CA PHE A 135 0.66 -2.53 2.58
C PHE A 135 1.77 -2.19 1.60
N PHE A 136 1.58 -2.55 0.34
CA PHE A 136 2.33 -2.03 -0.79
C PHE A 136 1.45 -0.99 -1.50
N ASP A 137 1.75 0.28 -1.30
CA ASP A 137 0.92 1.36 -1.85
C ASP A 137 1.29 1.58 -3.33
N GLU A 138 0.30 1.44 -4.21
CA GLU A 138 0.45 1.43 -5.67
C GLU A 138 -0.42 2.48 -6.41
N PRO A 139 -0.28 3.79 -6.14
CA PRO A 139 -1.04 4.81 -6.87
C PRO A 139 -0.72 4.85 -8.37
N ALA A 140 0.49 4.45 -8.81
CA ALA A 140 0.83 4.45 -10.23
C ALA A 140 0.02 3.43 -11.05
N LEU A 141 -0.56 2.41 -10.41
CA LEU A 141 -1.44 1.46 -11.09
C LEU A 141 -2.73 2.12 -11.59
N SER A 142 -3.09 3.32 -11.13
CA SER A 142 -4.26 4.02 -11.71
C SER A 142 -4.05 4.42 -13.18
N ALA A 143 -2.81 4.42 -13.66
CA ALA A 143 -2.49 4.64 -15.07
C ALA A 143 -2.36 3.34 -15.88
N PHE A 144 -2.38 2.18 -15.21
CA PHE A 144 -2.31 0.86 -15.83
C PHE A 144 -3.57 0.58 -16.64
N GLY A 145 -3.42 0.05 -17.86
CA GLY A 145 -4.53 -0.19 -18.79
C GLY A 145 -4.92 1.02 -19.64
N SER A 146 -4.26 2.16 -19.44
CA SER A 146 -4.35 3.26 -20.41
C SER A 146 -3.60 2.88 -21.70
N ALA A 147 -4.03 3.42 -22.84
CA ALA A 147 -3.35 3.20 -24.14
C ALA A 147 -1.86 3.61 -24.15
N PHE A 148 -1.40 4.27 -23.09
CA PHE A 148 -0.05 4.79 -22.91
C PHE A 148 0.80 3.99 -21.91
N SER A 149 0.24 3.00 -21.20
CA SER A 149 1.02 2.18 -20.27
C SER A 149 1.66 0.99 -20.99
N GLY A 150 2.96 1.06 -21.28
CA GLY A 150 3.76 -0.05 -21.81
C GLY A 150 4.08 -1.15 -20.78
N LEU A 151 3.25 -1.30 -19.73
CA LEU A 151 3.48 -2.23 -18.64
C LEU A 151 2.95 -3.62 -19.01
N ASN A 152 3.80 -4.64 -18.88
CA ASN A 152 3.38 -6.03 -19.00
C ASN A 152 2.66 -6.47 -17.72
N GLN A 153 1.44 -7.02 -17.86
CA GLN A 153 0.65 -7.56 -16.76
C GLN A 153 1.38 -8.66 -15.97
N GLU A 154 2.16 -9.51 -16.65
CA GLU A 154 2.93 -10.57 -16.02
C GLU A 154 4.03 -10.00 -15.12
N ASP A 155 4.82 -9.05 -15.64
CA ASP A 155 5.87 -8.37 -14.86
C ASP A 155 5.30 -7.67 -13.62
N VAL A 156 4.16 -7.00 -13.76
CA VAL A 156 3.47 -6.34 -12.64
C VAL A 156 3.03 -7.37 -11.59
N THR A 157 2.37 -8.44 -12.02
CA THR A 157 1.84 -9.49 -11.13
C THR A 157 2.96 -10.21 -10.39
N LEU A 158 4.04 -10.58 -11.10
CA LEU A 158 5.21 -11.22 -10.51
C LEU A 158 5.90 -10.30 -9.50
N SER A 159 6.11 -9.04 -9.85
CA SER A 159 6.76 -8.07 -8.95
C SER A 159 5.99 -7.88 -7.64
N LEU A 160 4.67 -7.76 -7.73
CA LEU A 160 3.79 -7.64 -6.56
C LEU A 160 3.83 -8.91 -5.71
N ASN A 161 3.68 -10.09 -6.31
CA ASN A 161 3.68 -11.37 -5.59
C ASN A 161 5.01 -11.65 -4.90
N GLN A 162 6.15 -11.32 -5.53
CA GLN A 162 7.47 -11.44 -4.90
C GLN A 162 7.62 -10.50 -3.70
N CYS A 163 7.11 -9.28 -3.78
CA CYS A 163 7.08 -8.37 -2.64
C CYS A 163 6.17 -8.90 -1.50
N TYR A 164 5.01 -9.46 -1.86
CA TYR A 164 4.08 -10.01 -0.89
C TYR A 164 4.63 -11.24 -0.16
N SER A 165 5.38 -12.10 -0.84
CA SER A 165 5.95 -13.32 -0.24
C SER A 165 7.00 -13.02 0.83
N ALA A 166 7.54 -11.80 0.85
CA ALA A 166 8.46 -11.33 1.88
C ALA A 166 7.77 -11.01 3.23
N VAL A 167 6.44 -10.84 3.24
CA VAL A 167 5.65 -10.47 4.43
C VAL A 167 5.08 -11.73 5.08
N LYS A 168 5.23 -11.85 6.42
CA LYS A 168 4.64 -12.97 7.19
C LYS A 168 3.23 -12.67 7.69
N GLY A 169 2.94 -11.41 7.99
CA GLY A 169 1.61 -10.92 8.37
C GLY A 169 0.67 -10.79 7.17
N LEU A 170 -0.41 -10.04 7.35
CA LEU A 170 -1.35 -9.78 6.25
C LEU A 170 -0.74 -8.81 5.25
N LYS A 171 -0.79 -9.17 3.97
CA LYS A 171 -0.31 -8.35 2.85
C LYS A 171 -1.48 -7.58 2.23
N GLY A 172 -1.35 -6.28 2.13
CA GLY A 172 -2.36 -5.46 1.46
C GLY A 172 -1.77 -4.59 0.37
N THR A 173 -2.66 -4.05 -0.47
CA THR A 173 -2.30 -3.08 -1.49
C THR A 173 -3.33 -1.98 -1.53
N HIS A 174 -2.85 -0.74 -1.67
CA HIS A 174 -3.71 0.42 -1.81
C HIS A 174 -3.54 1.07 -3.18
N CYS A 175 -4.65 1.30 -3.87
CA CYS A 175 -4.70 2.10 -5.10
C CYS A 175 -5.81 3.15 -4.97
N CYS A 176 -5.45 4.44 -5.04
CA CYS A 176 -6.40 5.55 -4.84
C CYS A 176 -7.27 5.81 -6.10
N GLY A 177 -6.91 5.30 -7.28
CA GLY A 177 -7.60 5.57 -8.54
C GLY A 177 -8.14 4.31 -9.22
N ASN A 178 -8.93 4.52 -10.27
CA ASN A 178 -9.37 3.41 -11.14
C ASN A 178 -8.18 2.71 -11.78
N THR A 179 -8.18 1.38 -11.75
CA THR A 179 -7.17 0.53 -12.38
C THR A 179 -7.85 -0.69 -12.97
N ASP A 180 -7.11 -1.54 -13.68
CA ASP A 180 -7.59 -2.87 -14.02
C ASP A 180 -7.60 -3.74 -12.75
N TRP A 181 -8.75 -3.76 -12.06
CA TRP A 181 -8.89 -4.48 -10.79
C TRP A 181 -8.67 -5.99 -10.94
N SER A 182 -8.88 -6.55 -12.14
CA SER A 182 -8.61 -7.97 -12.41
C SER A 182 -7.16 -8.35 -12.09
N LEU A 183 -6.22 -7.44 -12.37
CA LEU A 183 -4.80 -7.62 -12.07
C LEU A 183 -4.60 -7.79 -10.58
N LEU A 184 -5.03 -6.82 -9.76
CA LEU A 184 -4.80 -6.84 -8.32
C LEU A 184 -5.51 -8.01 -7.64
N LEU A 185 -6.75 -8.30 -8.05
CA LEU A 185 -7.56 -9.40 -7.52
C LEU A 185 -6.95 -10.77 -7.86
N SER A 186 -6.21 -10.89 -8.96
CA SER A 186 -5.49 -12.11 -9.36
C SER A 186 -4.16 -12.33 -8.64
N THR A 187 -3.61 -11.29 -7.99
CA THR A 187 -2.41 -11.43 -7.17
C THR A 187 -2.69 -12.20 -5.89
N GLU A 188 -1.63 -12.50 -5.14
CA GLU A 188 -1.73 -13.20 -3.87
C GLU A 188 -2.10 -12.31 -2.68
N LEU A 189 -2.46 -11.02 -2.86
CA LEU A 189 -2.75 -10.09 -1.75
C LEU A 189 -3.88 -10.60 -0.81
N ASP A 190 -3.87 -10.21 0.46
CA ASP A 190 -4.94 -10.54 1.43
C ASP A 190 -5.98 -9.41 1.54
N ILE A 191 -5.53 -8.16 1.45
CA ILE A 191 -6.36 -6.97 1.68
C ILE A 191 -6.26 -5.98 0.51
N LEU A 192 -7.35 -5.80 -0.23
CA LEU A 192 -7.44 -4.76 -1.25
C LEU A 192 -8.02 -3.48 -0.65
N SER A 193 -7.24 -2.40 -0.63
CA SER A 193 -7.70 -1.07 -0.22
C SER A 193 -7.91 -0.17 -1.42
N PHE A 194 -9.17 0.22 -1.62
CA PHE A 194 -9.59 1.01 -2.76
C PHE A 194 -10.45 2.18 -2.31
N ASP A 195 -10.50 3.24 -3.11
CA ASP A 195 -11.41 4.34 -2.89
C ASP A 195 -12.84 3.94 -3.28
N ALA A 196 -13.56 3.38 -2.32
CA ALA A 196 -14.96 3.00 -2.47
C ALA A 196 -15.89 4.22 -2.59
N TYR A 197 -15.46 5.39 -2.11
CA TYR A 197 -16.24 6.61 -2.23
C TYR A 197 -16.32 7.07 -3.70
N GLY A 198 -15.19 7.03 -4.41
CA GLY A 198 -15.10 7.47 -5.81
C GLY A 198 -15.26 6.36 -6.86
N TYR A 199 -14.82 5.13 -6.59
CA TYR A 199 -14.55 4.11 -7.62
C TYR A 199 -15.17 2.74 -7.35
N LEU A 200 -16.18 2.65 -6.48
CA LEU A 200 -16.84 1.37 -6.22
C LEU A 200 -17.48 0.76 -7.48
N GLU A 201 -18.12 1.59 -8.31
CA GLU A 201 -18.74 1.13 -9.55
C GLU A 201 -17.72 0.49 -10.48
N ASN A 202 -16.50 1.03 -10.55
CA ASN A 202 -15.42 0.45 -11.34
C ASN A 202 -15.00 -0.94 -10.86
N LEU A 203 -14.89 -1.13 -9.53
CA LEU A 203 -14.59 -2.45 -8.97
C LEU A 203 -15.71 -3.45 -9.25
N SER A 204 -16.96 -2.99 -9.26
CA SER A 204 -18.14 -3.85 -9.51
C SER A 204 -18.19 -4.46 -10.92
N LEU A 205 -17.42 -3.90 -11.87
CA LEU A 205 -17.27 -4.43 -13.23
C LEU A 205 -16.47 -5.74 -13.32
N TYR A 206 -15.87 -6.19 -12.21
CA TYR A 206 -15.03 -7.40 -12.13
C TYR A 206 -15.61 -8.46 -11.18
N PRO A 207 -16.89 -8.88 -11.35
CA PRO A 207 -17.58 -9.69 -10.35
C PRO A 207 -16.97 -11.08 -10.18
N LYS A 208 -16.41 -11.67 -11.26
CA LYS A 208 -15.79 -12.99 -11.22
C LYS A 208 -14.48 -12.98 -10.42
N GLU A 209 -13.61 -12.02 -10.71
CA GLU A 209 -12.32 -11.85 -10.04
C GLU A 209 -12.53 -11.46 -8.58
N LEU A 210 -13.49 -10.57 -8.33
CA LEU A 210 -13.84 -10.15 -6.97
C LEU A 210 -14.41 -11.31 -6.15
N LYS A 211 -15.27 -12.13 -6.75
CA LYS A 211 -15.78 -13.35 -6.11
C LYS A 211 -14.65 -14.30 -5.73
N ASN A 212 -13.76 -14.62 -6.67
CA ASN A 212 -12.62 -15.50 -6.41
C ASN A 212 -11.72 -14.97 -5.30
N PHE A 213 -11.43 -13.66 -5.31
CA PHE A 213 -10.64 -12.99 -4.28
C PHE A 213 -11.27 -13.12 -2.90
N LEU A 214 -12.57 -12.87 -2.78
CA LEU A 214 -13.29 -12.98 -1.51
C LEU A 214 -13.40 -14.44 -1.05
N GLU A 215 -13.73 -15.38 -1.95
CA GLU A 215 -13.88 -16.81 -1.62
C GLU A 215 -12.58 -17.41 -1.09
N ARG A 216 -11.40 -16.98 -1.59
CA ARG A 216 -10.10 -17.41 -1.06
C ARG A 216 -9.68 -16.74 0.25
N GLY A 217 -10.54 -15.92 0.86
CA GLY A 217 -10.26 -15.26 2.15
C GLY A 217 -9.92 -13.78 2.05
N GLY A 218 -9.92 -13.19 0.85
CA GLY A 218 -9.61 -11.78 0.63
C GLY A 218 -10.56 -10.83 1.38
N ILE A 219 -10.01 -9.68 1.76
CA ILE A 219 -10.67 -8.64 2.54
C ILE A 219 -10.69 -7.34 1.72
N LEU A 220 -11.83 -6.66 1.72
CA LEU A 220 -11.94 -5.32 1.17
C LEU A 220 -11.73 -4.28 2.27
N ALA A 221 -10.77 -3.38 2.08
CA ALA A 221 -10.63 -2.14 2.83
C ALA A 221 -11.33 -1.02 2.08
N TRP A 222 -12.55 -0.72 2.51
CA TRP A 222 -13.46 0.24 1.91
C TRP A 222 -13.04 1.67 2.30
N GLY A 223 -12.39 2.35 1.36
CA GLY A 223 -12.12 3.78 1.43
C GLY A 223 -13.41 4.58 1.25
N ILE A 224 -14.26 4.61 2.30
CA ILE A 224 -15.61 5.15 2.23
C ILE A 224 -15.68 6.63 2.63
N VAL A 225 -14.70 7.13 3.40
CA VAL A 225 -14.68 8.54 3.84
C VAL A 225 -13.76 9.34 2.92
N PRO A 226 -14.26 10.34 2.18
CA PRO A 226 -13.45 11.08 1.21
C PRO A 226 -12.34 11.86 1.90
N THR A 227 -11.16 11.90 1.30
CA THR A 227 -10.01 12.67 1.76
C THR A 227 -9.81 13.95 0.96
N SER A 228 -10.89 14.71 0.80
CA SER A 228 -10.96 16.00 0.12
C SER A 228 -12.01 16.88 0.81
N GLU A 229 -12.25 18.10 0.30
CA GLU A 229 -13.31 18.98 0.83
C GLU A 229 -14.73 18.36 0.74
N GLU A 230 -14.92 17.31 -0.06
CA GLU A 230 -16.18 16.56 -0.10
C GLU A 230 -16.58 16.01 1.28
N VAL A 231 -15.61 15.80 2.18
CA VAL A 231 -15.88 15.38 3.57
C VAL A 231 -16.76 16.38 4.34
N LEU A 232 -16.79 17.65 3.93
CA LEU A 232 -17.63 18.68 4.54
C LEU A 232 -19.12 18.50 4.22
N LYS A 233 -19.43 17.78 3.13
CA LYS A 233 -20.80 17.50 2.66
C LYS A 233 -21.35 16.18 3.20
N GLU A 234 -20.49 15.37 3.82
CA GLU A 234 -20.83 14.03 4.29
C GLU A 234 -21.01 14.02 5.82
N ASP A 235 -21.92 13.18 6.30
CA ASP A 235 -22.11 12.84 7.70
C ASP A 235 -22.08 11.31 7.91
N VAL A 236 -22.23 10.86 9.15
CA VAL A 236 -22.18 9.42 9.46
C VAL A 236 -23.29 8.66 8.73
N GLN A 237 -24.49 9.22 8.63
CA GLN A 237 -25.63 8.53 8.02
C GLN A 237 -25.50 8.45 6.51
N SER A 238 -25.07 9.52 5.84
CA SER A 238 -24.85 9.51 4.40
C SER A 238 -23.77 8.49 3.99
N LEU A 239 -22.69 8.39 4.76
CA LEU A 239 -21.60 7.43 4.53
C LEU A 239 -22.02 5.98 4.82
N VAL A 240 -22.82 5.75 5.87
CA VAL A 240 -23.41 4.42 6.15
C VAL A 240 -24.34 3.99 5.02
N ASN A 241 -25.21 4.88 4.55
CA ASN A 241 -26.12 4.60 3.43
C ASN A 241 -25.33 4.30 2.16
N ARG A 242 -24.23 5.03 1.91
CA ARG A 242 -23.33 4.77 0.77
C ARG A 242 -22.69 3.39 0.86
N PHE A 243 -22.18 3.01 2.03
CA PHE A 243 -21.61 1.68 2.25
C PHE A 243 -22.65 0.57 2.00
N GLN A 244 -23.86 0.70 2.55
CA GLN A 244 -24.93 -0.29 2.38
C GLN A 244 -25.35 -0.44 0.91
N LYS A 245 -25.54 0.67 0.19
CA LYS A 245 -25.79 0.64 -1.26
C LYS A 245 -24.67 -0.07 -2.01
N GLY A 246 -23.43 0.13 -1.58
CA GLY A 246 -22.29 -0.55 -2.18
C GLY A 246 -22.28 -2.06 -1.95
N VAL A 247 -22.60 -2.50 -0.74
CA VAL A 247 -22.81 -3.92 -0.43
C VAL A 247 -23.92 -4.50 -1.29
N GLU A 248 -25.07 -3.82 -1.39
CA GLU A 248 -26.19 -4.24 -2.24
C GLU A 248 -25.81 -4.33 -3.72
N ALA A 249 -25.03 -3.38 -4.23
CA ALA A 249 -24.56 -3.38 -5.62
C ALA A 249 -23.69 -4.62 -5.90
N LEU A 250 -22.67 -4.87 -5.06
CA LEU A 250 -21.83 -6.07 -5.21
C LEU A 250 -22.64 -7.36 -5.06
N SER A 251 -23.64 -7.39 -4.18
CA SER A 251 -24.49 -8.57 -4.02
C SER A 251 -25.39 -8.83 -5.22
N LYS A 252 -25.86 -7.80 -5.92
CA LYS A 252 -26.61 -7.96 -7.19
C LYS A 252 -25.75 -8.58 -8.29
N GLU A 253 -24.45 -8.30 -8.27
CA GLU A 253 -23.46 -8.93 -9.15
C GLU A 253 -23.05 -10.36 -8.73
N GLY A 254 -23.72 -10.94 -7.72
CA GLY A 254 -23.55 -12.32 -7.30
C GLY A 254 -22.49 -12.55 -6.21
N ILE A 255 -22.02 -11.49 -5.55
CA ILE A 255 -21.13 -11.59 -4.39
C ILE A 255 -21.94 -11.91 -3.12
N ASP A 256 -21.58 -12.97 -2.41
CA ASP A 256 -22.23 -13.34 -1.15
C ASP A 256 -22.08 -12.21 -0.11
N PRO A 257 -23.18 -11.62 0.39
CA PRO A 257 -23.14 -10.60 1.44
C PRO A 257 -22.37 -11.02 2.70
N ALA A 258 -22.32 -12.31 3.03
CA ALA A 258 -21.55 -12.82 4.17
C ALA A 258 -20.04 -12.57 4.01
N LEU A 259 -19.53 -12.66 2.78
CA LEU A 259 -18.12 -12.38 2.49
C LEU A 259 -17.79 -10.89 2.65
N LEU A 260 -18.74 -10.01 2.31
CA LEU A 260 -18.62 -8.56 2.41
C LEU A 260 -18.64 -8.04 3.87
N LYS A 261 -19.05 -8.87 4.84
CA LYS A 261 -18.91 -8.56 6.27
C LYS A 261 -17.44 -8.55 6.73
N ARG A 262 -16.53 -9.20 5.99
CA ARG A 262 -15.08 -9.11 6.20
C ARG A 262 -14.55 -7.82 5.57
N ALA A 263 -14.90 -6.70 6.18
CA ALA A 263 -14.58 -5.37 5.71
C ALA A 263 -13.70 -4.62 6.71
N ILE A 264 -12.75 -3.87 6.18
CA ILE A 264 -12.05 -2.81 6.91
C ILE A 264 -12.61 -1.48 6.38
N LEU A 265 -12.91 -0.53 7.26
CA LEU A 265 -13.27 0.82 6.82
C LEU A 265 -12.06 1.73 6.93
N THR A 266 -11.82 2.48 5.87
CA THR A 266 -10.71 3.44 5.79
C THR A 266 -11.21 4.77 5.23
N PRO A 267 -10.41 5.84 5.36
CA PRO A 267 -10.49 6.96 4.44
C PRO A 267 -10.19 6.49 3.00
N SER A 268 -10.61 7.27 2.00
CA SER A 268 -10.39 6.99 0.56
C SER A 268 -8.91 6.94 0.18
N CYS A 269 -8.06 7.78 0.77
CA CYS A 269 -6.61 7.81 0.53
C CYS A 269 -5.93 8.40 1.79
N GLY A 270 -4.68 8.85 1.69
CA GLY A 270 -3.99 9.52 2.81
C GLY A 270 -4.48 10.94 3.09
N THR A 271 -4.32 11.44 4.32
CA THR A 271 -4.71 12.81 4.71
C THR A 271 -3.55 13.82 4.65
N ALA A 272 -2.41 13.45 4.08
CA ALA A 272 -1.17 14.23 4.14
C ALA A 272 -1.25 15.62 3.47
N SER A 273 -2.14 15.78 2.48
CA SER A 273 -2.39 17.04 1.78
C SER A 273 -3.46 17.92 2.43
N LEU A 274 -4.14 17.43 3.46
CA LEU A 274 -5.26 18.13 4.11
C LEU A 274 -4.77 19.04 5.25
N SER A 275 -5.58 20.04 5.57
CA SER A 275 -5.43 20.78 6.82
C SER A 275 -5.72 19.87 8.01
N ILE A 276 -5.13 20.19 9.18
CA ILE A 276 -5.37 19.42 10.42
C ILE A 276 -6.87 19.26 10.72
N PRO A 277 -7.72 20.31 10.66
CA PRO A 277 -9.16 20.15 10.93
C PRO A 277 -9.86 19.20 9.95
N LEU A 278 -9.48 19.19 8.67
CA LEU A 278 -10.04 18.26 7.70
C LEU A 278 -9.58 16.83 7.98
N ALA A 279 -8.30 16.64 8.31
CA ALA A 279 -7.76 15.32 8.68
C ALA A 279 -8.45 14.76 9.94
N GLU A 280 -8.67 15.59 10.96
CA GLU A 280 -9.41 15.21 12.18
C GLU A 280 -10.86 14.82 11.87
N ARG A 281 -11.54 15.59 11.00
CA ARG A 281 -12.89 15.25 10.55
C ARG A 281 -12.95 13.92 9.82
N VAL A 282 -12.00 13.65 8.91
CA VAL A 282 -11.90 12.37 8.20
C VAL A 282 -11.76 11.23 9.21
N CYS A 283 -10.80 11.34 10.14
CA CYS A 283 -10.59 10.31 11.17
C CYS A 283 -11.82 10.10 12.05
N TYR A 284 -12.50 11.17 12.45
CA TYR A 284 -13.72 11.11 13.24
C TYR A 284 -14.84 10.38 12.50
N LEU A 285 -15.12 10.75 11.25
CA LEU A 285 -16.16 10.11 10.45
C LEU A 285 -15.85 8.64 10.19
N THR A 286 -14.59 8.28 9.89
CA THR A 286 -14.22 6.87 9.72
C THR A 286 -14.51 6.06 10.98
N ALA A 287 -14.19 6.59 12.16
CA ALA A 287 -14.44 5.91 13.42
C ALA A 287 -15.94 5.76 13.71
N GLU A 288 -16.74 6.82 13.51
CA GLU A 288 -18.17 6.80 13.80
C GLU A 288 -18.97 5.94 12.81
N VAL A 289 -18.63 5.97 11.52
CA VAL A 289 -19.24 5.06 10.52
C VAL A 289 -18.96 3.61 10.89
N SER A 290 -17.71 3.30 11.26
CA SER A 290 -17.32 1.96 11.71
C SER A 290 -18.07 1.51 12.96
N LYS A 291 -18.28 2.42 13.93
CA LYS A 291 -19.06 2.16 15.13
C LYS A 291 -20.53 1.90 14.81
N ARG A 292 -21.13 2.70 13.92
CA ARG A 292 -22.54 2.55 13.52
C ARG A 292 -22.78 1.20 12.83
N LEU A 293 -21.91 0.80 11.90
CA LEU A 293 -22.04 -0.44 11.15
C LEU A 293 -21.81 -1.71 12.00
N ARG A 294 -21.07 -1.62 13.12
CA ARG A 294 -20.92 -2.74 14.07
C ARG A 294 -22.10 -2.88 15.03
N GLY A 295 -22.84 -1.80 15.27
CA GLY A 295 -23.99 -1.78 16.19
C GLY A 295 -25.33 -2.06 15.53
N SER A 296 -25.36 -2.16 14.19
CA SER A 296 -26.50 -2.54 13.35
C SER A 296 -26.48 -4.02 13.04
#